data_AF-A0A374V2Q7-F1
#
_entry.id   AF-A0A374V2Q7-F1
#
_cell.length_a   1.000
_cell.length_b   1.000
_cell.length_c   1.000
_cell.angle_alpha   90.00
_cell.angle_beta   90.00
_cell.angle_gamma   90.00
#
_symmetry.space_group_name_H-M   'P 1'
#
loop_
_entity.id
_entity.type
_entity.pdbx_description
1 polymer ?
#
loop_
_entity_poly.entity_id
_entity_poly.type
_entity_poly.pdbx_seq_one_letter_code
_entity_poly.pdbx_strand_id
1 'polypeptide(L)'
;MGKVKRLTNWDLLRTLSMFLVVVVHIAPLLGSFRNINASLIASTAAFICDPVFFCLSGYFALKPLRKSYKDYLFGKALSLLLPIFVYAGLLYAYKVVTGSTQDTNFIRYTSGLVQGGWWFVPALIPCIIIAPALAKMFEALDDRTCKIALFVTLGIYAWGGLSCAANSLLINSQHITLAAAVSMFQRIIPRSLLGGTYFTFFCLGYFVKRVTPLLDRRETRFIKSIGILFFIFDIVSAYFGFERSDPSFNWVIVTVAIFVAFDGIKLHSQTFSNIIEWTAKRSYSIYLLQYATIELATSVIYNGVLDGGYSTLLAT
;
A
#
# COMPACT_ATOMS: atom_id res chain seq x y z
N MET A 1 29.95 -12.02 -16.92
CA MET A 1 29.07 -11.06 -16.22
C MET A 1 28.28 -11.80 -15.15
N GLY A 2 28.57 -11.57 -13.87
CA GLY A 2 27.82 -12.20 -12.77
C GLY A 2 26.35 -11.79 -12.85
N LYS A 3 25.43 -12.76 -12.88
CA LYS A 3 23.98 -12.49 -12.77
C LYS A 3 23.78 -11.69 -11.48
N VAL A 4 23.24 -10.47 -11.59
CA VAL A 4 22.77 -9.70 -10.43
C VAL A 4 21.81 -10.62 -9.68
N LYS A 5 22.17 -11.02 -8.46
CA LYS A 5 21.36 -11.94 -7.65
C LYS A 5 20.03 -11.25 -7.38
N ARG A 6 18.96 -11.78 -7.96
CA ARG A 6 17.62 -11.25 -7.81
C ARG A 6 17.22 -11.30 -6.34
N LEU A 7 16.59 -10.23 -5.85
CA LEU A 7 16.24 -10.09 -4.44
C LEU A 7 14.86 -10.73 -4.18
N THR A 8 14.85 -12.06 -4.04
CA THR A 8 13.62 -12.87 -3.94
C THR A 8 12.74 -12.49 -2.74
N ASN A 9 13.33 -11.98 -1.66
CA ASN A 9 12.59 -11.48 -0.50
C ASN A 9 11.68 -10.29 -0.86
N TRP A 10 12.15 -9.35 -1.68
CA TRP A 10 11.35 -8.22 -2.14
C TRP A 10 10.33 -8.62 -3.21
N ASP A 11 10.63 -9.65 -4.02
CA ASP A 11 9.64 -10.23 -4.92
C ASP A 11 8.53 -10.95 -4.15
N LEU A 12 8.85 -11.61 -3.02
CA LEU A 12 7.86 -12.18 -2.11
C LEU A 12 6.98 -11.08 -1.51
N LEU A 13 7.60 -10.01 -0.98
CA LEU A 13 6.84 -8.89 -0.42
C LEU A 13 5.90 -8.29 -1.47
N ARG A 14 6.39 -8.05 -2.70
CA ARG A 14 5.56 -7.58 -3.81
C ARG A 14 4.41 -8.54 -4.09
N THR A 15 4.67 -9.84 -4.12
CA THR A 15 3.62 -10.85 -4.39
C THR A 15 2.54 -10.83 -3.30
N LEU A 16 2.94 -10.78 -2.03
CA LEU A 16 2.00 -10.74 -0.89
C LEU A 16 1.18 -9.45 -0.88
N SER A 17 1.82 -8.30 -1.09
CA SER A 17 1.11 -7.02 -1.21
C SER A 17 0.10 -7.04 -2.35
N MET A 18 0.40 -7.70 -3.46
CA MET A 18 -0.56 -7.82 -4.56
C MET A 18 -1.76 -8.68 -4.18
N PHE A 19 -1.54 -9.77 -3.46
CA PHE A 19 -2.63 -10.61 -2.97
C PHE A 19 -3.53 -9.84 -1.99
N LEU A 20 -2.95 -9.01 -1.11
CA LEU A 20 -3.72 -8.19 -0.19
C LEU A 20 -4.63 -7.19 -0.92
N VAL A 21 -4.28 -6.72 -2.12
CA VAL A 21 -5.16 -5.81 -2.88
C VAL A 21 -6.40 -6.55 -3.38
N VAL A 22 -6.25 -7.82 -3.77
CA VAL A 22 -7.40 -8.69 -4.05
C VAL A 22 -8.27 -8.84 -2.80
N VAL A 23 -7.66 -9.02 -1.62
CA VAL A 23 -8.39 -9.09 -0.34
C VAL A 23 -9.16 -7.79 -0.07
N VAL A 24 -8.58 -6.61 -0.31
CA VAL A 24 -9.28 -5.31 -0.15
C VAL A 24 -10.59 -5.28 -0.93
N HIS A 25 -10.61 -5.83 -2.14
CA HIS A 25 -11.78 -5.79 -3.02
C HIS A 25 -12.77 -6.94 -2.78
N ILE A 26 -12.33 -8.06 -2.22
CA ILE A 26 -13.21 -9.19 -1.86
C ILE A 26 -13.75 -9.05 -0.42
N ALA A 27 -13.02 -8.40 0.49
CA ALA A 27 -13.39 -8.24 1.90
C ALA A 27 -14.82 -7.70 2.12
N PRO A 28 -15.34 -6.75 1.33
CA PRO A 28 -16.73 -6.32 1.43
C PRO A 28 -17.76 -7.47 1.35
N LEU A 29 -17.44 -8.55 0.65
CA LEU A 29 -18.30 -9.73 0.50
C LEU A 29 -18.36 -10.60 1.76
N LEU A 30 -17.47 -10.41 2.74
CA LEU A 30 -17.45 -11.18 3.99
C LEU A 30 -18.60 -10.80 4.93
N GLY A 31 -19.11 -9.56 4.84
CA GLY A 31 -20.14 -9.05 5.73
C GLY A 31 -19.77 -9.09 7.22
N SER A 32 -20.78 -9.29 8.07
CA SER A 32 -20.64 -9.41 9.52
C SER A 32 -20.84 -10.87 9.96
N PHE A 33 -19.96 -11.37 10.83
CA PHE A 33 -20.08 -12.70 11.42
C PHE A 33 -20.22 -12.58 12.93
N ARG A 34 -21.34 -13.07 13.50
CA ARG A 34 -21.62 -13.00 14.95
C ARG A 34 -21.43 -11.59 15.54
N ASN A 35 -22.01 -10.58 14.89
CA ASN A 35 -21.89 -9.15 15.25
C ASN A 35 -20.47 -8.56 15.17
N ILE A 36 -19.50 -9.29 14.62
CA ILE A 36 -18.17 -8.76 14.29
C ILE A 36 -18.16 -8.41 12.81
N ASN A 37 -17.87 -7.14 12.50
CA ASN A 37 -17.73 -6.69 11.12
C ASN A 37 -16.40 -7.21 10.52
N ALA A 38 -16.44 -8.45 10.03
CA ALA A 38 -15.29 -9.14 9.46
C ALA A 38 -14.80 -8.45 8.17
N SER A 39 -15.71 -7.92 7.37
CA SER A 39 -15.41 -7.07 6.20
C SER A 39 -14.48 -5.90 6.55
N LEU A 40 -14.84 -5.11 7.57
CA LEU A 40 -14.07 -3.95 8.01
C LEU A 40 -12.67 -4.34 8.51
N ILE A 41 -12.57 -5.41 9.29
CA ILE A 41 -11.29 -5.89 9.83
C ILE A 41 -10.39 -6.35 8.69
N ALA A 42 -10.92 -7.18 7.78
CA ALA A 42 -10.16 -7.75 6.66
C ALA A 42 -9.72 -6.67 5.68
N SER A 43 -10.60 -5.73 5.30
CA SER A 43 -10.25 -4.63 4.40
C SER A 43 -9.22 -3.70 5.02
N THR A 44 -9.39 -3.33 6.30
CA THR A 44 -8.45 -2.46 7.02
C THR A 44 -7.07 -3.10 7.14
N ALA A 45 -7.02 -4.39 7.48
CA ALA A 45 -5.77 -5.14 7.54
C ALA A 45 -5.07 -5.21 6.17
N ALA A 46 -5.85 -5.35 5.10
CA ALA A 46 -5.34 -5.52 3.75
C ALA A 46 -4.85 -4.21 3.10
N PHE A 47 -5.41 -3.04 3.46
CA PHE A 47 -4.98 -1.73 2.93
C PHE A 47 -3.49 -1.41 3.13
N ILE A 48 -2.78 -2.11 4.04
CA ILE A 48 -1.32 -2.01 4.18
C ILE A 48 -0.57 -2.34 2.87
N CYS A 49 -1.21 -2.99 1.90
CA CYS A 49 -0.65 -3.23 0.57
C CYS A 49 -0.21 -1.96 -0.16
N ASP A 50 -0.97 -0.87 -0.03
CA ASP A 50 -0.74 0.37 -0.75
C ASP A 50 0.53 1.08 -0.29
N PRO A 51 0.71 1.38 1.01
CA PRO A 51 1.95 1.99 1.49
C PRO A 51 3.18 1.09 1.25
N VAL A 52 3.03 -0.24 1.32
CA VAL A 52 4.11 -1.17 0.96
C VAL A 52 4.45 -1.08 -0.54
N PHE A 53 3.46 -0.97 -1.42
CA PHE A 53 3.66 -0.79 -2.86
C PHE A 53 4.43 0.50 -3.18
N PHE A 54 4.04 1.63 -2.57
CA PHE A 54 4.76 2.89 -2.74
C PHE A 54 6.19 2.83 -2.19
N CYS A 55 6.38 2.22 -1.03
CA CYS A 55 7.70 2.01 -0.44
C CYS A 55 8.59 1.11 -1.31
N LEU A 56 8.06 0.02 -1.86
CA LEU A 56 8.77 -0.84 -2.82
C LEU A 56 9.15 -0.07 -4.08
N SER A 57 8.23 0.75 -4.59
CA SER A 57 8.48 1.59 -5.77
C SER A 57 9.65 2.53 -5.53
N GLY A 58 9.68 3.20 -4.37
CA GLY A 58 10.79 4.05 -3.95
C GLY A 58 12.10 3.30 -3.75
N TYR A 59 12.06 2.15 -3.08
CA TYR A 59 13.22 1.27 -2.81
C TYR A 59 14.00 0.93 -4.09
N PHE A 60 13.29 0.73 -5.21
CA PHE A 60 13.90 0.39 -6.50
C PHE A 60 14.11 1.58 -7.45
N ALA A 61 13.36 2.66 -7.30
CA ALA A 61 13.41 3.85 -8.15
C ALA A 61 14.42 4.90 -7.67
N LEU A 62 14.58 5.08 -6.36
CA LEU A 62 15.50 6.06 -5.75
C LEU A 62 16.93 5.51 -5.79
N LYS A 63 17.59 5.69 -6.94
CA LYS A 63 18.98 5.30 -7.20
C LYS A 63 19.60 6.25 -8.23
N PRO A 64 20.94 6.29 -8.35
CA PRO A 64 21.60 7.12 -9.34
C PRO A 64 21.12 6.79 -10.75
N LEU A 65 20.94 7.82 -11.57
CA LEU A 65 20.63 7.65 -12.99
C LEU A 65 21.80 6.95 -13.70
N ARG A 66 21.47 5.87 -14.40
CA ARG A 66 22.42 5.15 -15.28
C ARG A 66 22.32 5.54 -16.75
N LYS A 67 21.28 6.28 -17.12
CA LYS A 67 20.94 6.71 -18.47
C LYS A 67 20.53 8.18 -18.45
N SER A 68 20.31 8.77 -19.62
CA SER A 68 19.76 10.12 -19.70
C SER A 68 18.41 10.20 -19.00
N TYR A 69 18.06 11.38 -18.48
CA TYR A 69 16.77 11.60 -17.82
C TYR A 69 15.60 11.35 -18.77
N LYS A 70 15.75 11.70 -20.05
CA LYS A 70 14.76 11.45 -21.10
C LYS A 70 14.52 9.94 -21.29
N ASP A 71 15.57 9.13 -21.41
CA ASP A 71 15.44 7.68 -21.56
C ASP A 71 14.82 7.02 -20.34
N TYR A 72 15.15 7.54 -19.15
CA TYR A 72 14.55 7.10 -17.89
C TYR A 72 13.03 7.37 -17.90
N LEU A 73 12.60 8.60 -18.20
CA LEU A 73 11.19 8.95 -18.23
C LEU A 73 10.44 8.18 -19.32
N PHE A 74 11.00 8.08 -20.53
CA PHE A 74 10.38 7.35 -21.63
C PHE A 74 10.19 5.86 -21.30
N GLY A 75 11.23 5.22 -20.75
CA GLY A 75 11.13 3.83 -20.30
C GLY A 75 10.09 3.64 -19.20
N LYS A 76 9.97 4.58 -18.26
CA LYS A 76 8.95 4.55 -17.21
C LYS A 76 7.55 4.79 -17.74
N ALA A 77 7.37 5.78 -18.60
CA ALA A 77 6.10 6.07 -19.27
C ALA A 77 5.61 4.85 -20.04
N LEU A 78 6.47 4.20 -20.83
CA LEU A 78 6.11 2.95 -21.51
C LEU A 78 5.73 1.85 -20.52
N SER A 79 6.49 1.64 -19.44
CA SER A 79 6.20 0.58 -18.48
C SER A 79 4.91 0.79 -17.67
N LEU A 80 4.45 2.03 -17.52
CA LEU A 80 3.27 2.38 -16.72
C LEU A 80 2.03 2.62 -17.61
N LEU A 81 2.17 3.42 -18.67
CA LEU A 81 1.03 3.83 -19.51
C LEU A 81 0.63 2.73 -20.51
N LEU A 82 1.59 2.00 -21.09
CA LEU A 82 1.25 0.98 -22.08
C LEU A 82 0.33 -0.09 -21.50
N PRO A 83 0.60 -0.68 -20.31
CA PRO A 83 -0.32 -1.67 -19.77
C PRO A 83 -1.68 -1.07 -19.39
N ILE A 84 -1.76 0.19 -18.93
CA ILE A 84 -3.06 0.85 -18.68
C ILE A 84 -3.92 0.80 -19.94
N PHE A 85 -3.42 1.27 -21.08
CA PHE A 85 -4.22 1.32 -22.31
C PHE A 85 -4.56 -0.08 -22.82
N VAL A 86 -3.61 -1.03 -22.74
CA VAL A 86 -3.86 -2.42 -23.16
C VAL A 86 -4.92 -3.07 -22.29
N TYR A 87 -4.80 -3.01 -20.97
CA TYR A 87 -5.76 -3.64 -20.06
C TYR A 87 -7.10 -2.91 -20.05
N ALA A 88 -7.13 -1.58 -20.18
CA ALA A 88 -8.37 -0.84 -20.30
C ALA A 88 -9.11 -1.23 -21.56
N GLY A 89 -8.40 -1.34 -22.70
CA GLY A 89 -8.97 -1.77 -23.98
C GLY A 89 -9.55 -3.18 -23.90
N LEU A 90 -8.81 -4.13 -23.32
CA LEU A 90 -9.28 -5.52 -23.14
C LEU A 90 -10.52 -5.58 -22.24
N LEU A 91 -10.49 -4.89 -21.10
CA LEU A 91 -11.61 -4.90 -20.16
C LEU A 91 -12.84 -4.20 -20.74
N TYR A 92 -12.63 -3.10 -21.46
CA TYR A 92 -13.69 -2.40 -22.17
C TYR A 92 -14.35 -3.27 -23.22
N ALA A 93 -13.56 -3.92 -24.09
CA ALA A 93 -14.07 -4.84 -25.10
C ALA A 93 -14.87 -5.99 -24.47
N TYR A 94 -14.35 -6.58 -23.39
CA TYR A 94 -15.07 -7.60 -22.63
C TYR A 94 -16.41 -7.09 -22.08
N LYS A 95 -16.43 -5.91 -21.45
CA LYS A 95 -17.68 -5.35 -20.90
C LYS A 95 -18.70 -4.98 -21.97
N VAL A 96 -18.24 -4.51 -23.14
CA VAL A 96 -19.11 -4.23 -24.29
C VAL A 96 -19.72 -5.54 -24.83
N VAL A 97 -18.91 -6.58 -25.03
CA VAL A 97 -19.37 -7.89 -25.54
C VAL A 97 -20.36 -8.56 -24.57
N THR A 98 -20.14 -8.41 -23.27
CA THR A 98 -21.02 -8.99 -22.23
C THR A 98 -22.22 -8.12 -21.86
N GLY A 99 -22.34 -6.90 -22.43
CA GLY A 99 -23.40 -5.95 -22.07
C GLY A 99 -23.32 -5.40 -20.64
N SER A 100 -22.16 -5.55 -19.98
CA SER A 100 -21.94 -5.19 -18.57
C SER A 100 -21.40 -3.77 -18.36
N THR A 101 -21.36 -2.94 -19.41
CA THR A 101 -21.07 -1.50 -19.33
C THR A 101 -22.13 -0.69 -20.05
N GLN A 102 -22.59 0.38 -19.41
CA GLN A 102 -23.44 1.40 -20.02
C GLN A 102 -22.62 2.51 -20.69
N ASP A 103 -21.31 2.58 -20.43
CA ASP A 103 -20.45 3.59 -21.03
C ASP A 103 -19.95 3.13 -22.40
N THR A 104 -20.49 3.74 -23.47
CA THR A 104 -20.08 3.49 -24.85
C THR A 104 -18.86 4.32 -25.27
N ASN A 105 -18.31 5.16 -24.38
CA ASN A 105 -17.10 5.95 -24.65
C ASN A 105 -15.89 5.35 -23.94
N PHE A 106 -14.95 4.80 -24.72
CA PHE A 106 -13.72 4.20 -24.20
C PHE A 106 -12.88 5.14 -23.32
N ILE A 107 -12.80 6.43 -23.65
CA ILE A 107 -11.99 7.41 -22.91
C ILE A 107 -12.61 7.69 -21.54
N ARG A 108 -13.93 7.88 -21.49
CA ARG A 108 -14.64 8.08 -20.21
C ARG A 108 -14.57 6.85 -19.32
N TYR A 109 -14.73 5.66 -19.91
CA TYR A 109 -14.52 4.39 -19.22
C TYR A 109 -13.12 4.27 -18.63
N THR A 110 -12.08 4.53 -19.44
CA THR A 110 -10.68 4.47 -19.00
C THR A 110 -10.38 5.52 -17.93
N SER A 111 -10.94 6.72 -18.05
CA SER A 111 -10.84 7.76 -17.02
C SER A 111 -11.42 7.29 -15.68
N GLY A 112 -12.58 6.61 -15.71
CA GLY A 112 -13.19 6.03 -14.52
C GLY A 112 -12.31 4.97 -13.86
N LEU A 113 -11.64 4.11 -14.64
CA LEU A 113 -10.68 3.13 -14.11
C LEU A 113 -9.49 3.82 -13.42
N VAL A 114 -8.91 4.84 -14.06
CA VAL A 114 -7.75 5.57 -13.55
C VAL A 114 -8.07 6.37 -12.28
N GLN A 115 -9.26 6.94 -12.17
CA GLN A 115 -9.71 7.67 -10.99
C GLN A 115 -10.15 6.74 -9.84
N GLY A 116 -10.69 5.57 -10.18
CA GLY A 116 -11.13 4.55 -9.23
C GLY A 116 -10.06 3.51 -8.96
N GLY A 117 -10.29 2.28 -9.42
CA GLY A 117 -9.48 1.10 -9.05
C GLY A 117 -7.99 1.18 -9.41
N TRP A 118 -7.57 2.08 -10.30
CA TRP A 118 -6.18 2.26 -10.70
C TRP A 118 -5.56 3.58 -10.21
N TRP A 119 -6.16 4.22 -9.20
CA TRP A 119 -5.71 5.50 -8.61
C TRP A 119 -4.22 5.51 -8.19
N PHE A 120 -3.66 4.35 -7.84
CA PHE A 120 -2.26 4.22 -7.43
C PHE A 120 -1.29 4.57 -8.55
N VAL A 121 -1.67 4.41 -9.84
CA VAL A 121 -0.80 4.75 -10.97
C VAL A 121 -0.60 6.26 -11.12
N PRO A 122 -1.66 7.09 -11.27
CA PRO A 122 -1.48 8.54 -11.31
C PRO A 122 -0.84 9.09 -10.02
N ALA A 123 -1.10 8.50 -8.86
CA ALA A 123 -0.42 8.87 -7.61
C ALA A 123 1.09 8.56 -7.63
N LEU A 124 1.53 7.52 -8.36
CA LEU A 124 2.94 7.14 -8.47
C LEU A 124 3.71 7.98 -9.52
N ILE A 125 3.04 8.49 -10.55
CA ILE A 125 3.68 9.23 -11.65
C ILE A 125 4.54 10.41 -11.14
N PRO A 126 4.03 11.34 -10.29
CA PRO A 126 4.83 12.44 -9.77
C PRO A 126 6.09 11.95 -9.04
N CYS A 127 5.95 10.90 -8.22
CA CYS A 127 7.06 10.30 -7.47
C CYS A 127 8.16 9.81 -8.41
N ILE A 128 7.80 9.16 -9.52
CA ILE A 128 8.74 8.62 -10.50
C ILE A 128 9.47 9.73 -11.27
N ILE A 129 8.76 10.81 -11.61
CA ILE A 129 9.32 11.97 -12.32
C ILE A 129 10.45 12.60 -11.49
N ILE A 130 10.23 12.78 -10.19
CA ILE A 130 11.18 13.44 -9.29
C ILE A 130 12.21 12.47 -8.67
N ALA A 131 12.02 11.15 -8.79
CA ALA A 131 12.88 10.15 -8.16
C ALA A 131 14.39 10.35 -8.44
N PRO A 132 14.83 10.70 -9.66
CA PRO A 132 16.26 10.96 -9.89
C PRO A 132 16.83 12.15 -9.10
N ALA A 133 16.05 13.22 -8.93
CA ALA A 133 16.46 14.39 -8.16
C ALA A 133 16.52 14.04 -6.68
N LEU A 134 15.49 13.35 -6.16
CA LEU A 134 15.45 12.87 -4.79
C LEU A 134 16.61 11.91 -4.48
N ALA A 135 16.95 11.00 -5.39
CA ALA A 135 18.08 10.10 -5.21
C ALA A 135 19.39 10.88 -5.00
N LYS A 136 19.66 11.89 -5.84
CA LYS A 136 20.83 12.77 -5.67
C LYS A 136 20.82 13.51 -4.33
N MET A 137 19.66 14.03 -3.92
CA MET A 137 19.52 14.73 -2.64
C MET A 137 19.75 13.80 -1.44
N PHE A 138 19.18 12.60 -1.47
CA PHE A 138 19.29 11.65 -0.37
C PHE A 138 20.66 10.96 -0.32
N GLU A 139 21.37 10.86 -1.44
CA GLU A 139 22.76 10.39 -1.49
C GLU A 139 23.73 11.35 -0.80
N ALA A 140 23.43 12.65 -0.78
CA ALA A 140 24.24 13.65 -0.09
C ALA A 140 24.18 13.54 1.45
N LEU A 141 23.18 12.84 1.99
CA LEU A 141 23.05 12.61 3.43
C LEU A 141 24.03 11.53 3.88
N ASP A 142 24.58 11.65 5.08
CA ASP A 142 25.31 10.56 5.74
C ASP A 142 24.35 9.54 6.39
N ASP A 143 24.90 8.38 6.75
CA ASP A 143 24.13 7.25 7.31
C ASP A 143 23.48 7.58 8.66
N ARG A 144 24.14 8.37 9.50
CA ARG A 144 23.61 8.81 10.80
C ARG A 144 22.43 9.74 10.58
N THR A 145 22.55 10.70 9.66
CA THR A 145 21.48 11.62 9.28
C THR A 145 20.29 10.88 8.67
N CYS A 146 20.52 9.87 7.82
CA CYS A 146 19.45 9.01 7.31
C CYS A 146 18.72 8.26 8.43
N LYS A 147 19.46 7.73 9.42
CA LYS A 147 18.87 7.05 10.58
C LYS A 147 18.03 8.01 11.41
N ILE A 148 18.54 9.21 11.73
CA ILE A 148 17.80 10.24 12.45
C ILE A 148 16.52 10.62 11.70
N ALA A 149 16.61 10.89 10.39
CA ALA A 149 15.46 11.25 9.57
C ALA A 149 14.37 10.18 9.59
N LEU A 150 14.76 8.89 9.50
CA LEU A 150 13.82 7.77 9.60
C LEU A 150 13.12 7.75 10.97
N PHE A 151 13.87 7.80 12.07
CA PHE A 151 13.28 7.73 13.41
C PHE A 151 12.44 8.96 13.77
N VAL A 152 12.84 10.15 13.34
CA VAL A 152 12.02 11.37 13.48
C VAL A 152 10.71 11.22 12.70
N THR A 153 10.77 10.69 11.48
CA THR A 153 9.56 10.39 10.68
C THR A 153 8.66 9.40 11.42
N LEU A 154 9.20 8.30 11.94
CA LEU A 154 8.45 7.34 12.74
C LEU A 154 7.80 7.99 13.97
N GLY A 155 8.52 8.87 14.67
CA GLY A 155 8.00 9.58 15.85
C GLY A 155 6.84 10.54 15.52
N ILE A 156 6.96 11.32 14.45
CA ILE A 156 5.90 12.23 13.98
C ILE A 156 4.62 11.44 13.63
N TYR A 157 4.76 10.34 12.91
CA TYR A 157 3.62 9.50 12.52
C TYR A 157 3.06 8.71 13.70
N ALA A 158 3.90 8.29 14.66
CA ALA A 158 3.43 7.71 15.92
C ALA A 158 2.57 8.71 16.71
N TRP A 159 3.03 9.96 16.81
CA TRP A 159 2.26 11.05 17.40
C TRP A 159 0.92 11.28 16.67
N GLY A 160 0.95 11.31 15.33
CA GLY A 160 -0.27 11.43 14.51
C GLY A 160 -1.30 10.36 14.84
N GLY A 161 -0.90 9.08 14.84
CA GLY A 161 -1.79 7.95 15.15
C GLY A 161 -2.31 7.96 16.59
N LEU A 162 -1.40 8.10 17.56
CA LEU A 162 -1.75 8.06 18.99
C LEU A 162 -2.63 9.26 19.39
N SER A 163 -2.34 10.46 18.89
CA SER A 163 -3.13 11.65 19.22
C SER A 163 -4.53 11.59 18.63
N CYS A 164 -4.72 11.08 17.40
CA CYS A 164 -6.06 10.92 16.80
C CYS A 164 -6.92 9.93 17.58
N ALA A 165 -6.35 8.78 17.98
CA ALA A 165 -7.05 7.82 18.79
C ALA A 165 -7.36 8.37 20.20
N ALA A 166 -6.41 9.05 20.84
CA ALA A 166 -6.63 9.68 22.13
C ALA A 166 -7.74 10.75 22.06
N ASN A 167 -7.72 11.60 21.03
CA ASN A 167 -8.76 12.60 20.81
C ASN A 167 -10.14 11.93 20.63
N SER A 168 -10.22 10.90 19.79
CA SER A 168 -11.46 10.14 19.56
C SER A 168 -11.99 9.48 20.83
N LEU A 169 -11.11 8.83 21.60
CA LEU A 169 -11.44 8.22 22.89
C LEU A 169 -12.01 9.25 23.87
N LEU A 170 -11.35 10.40 24.01
CA LEU A 170 -11.76 11.44 24.93
C LEU A 170 -13.09 12.09 24.54
N ILE A 171 -13.31 12.34 23.24
CA ILE A 171 -14.59 12.83 22.71
C ILE A 171 -15.69 11.81 23.00
N ASN A 172 -15.47 10.53 22.69
CA ASN A 172 -16.45 9.47 22.92
C ASN A 172 -16.76 9.29 24.41
N SER A 173 -15.79 9.55 25.28
CA SER A 173 -15.93 9.46 26.74
C SER A 173 -16.40 10.76 27.40
N GLN A 174 -16.79 11.77 26.59
CA GLN A 174 -17.29 13.08 27.06
C GLN A 174 -16.27 13.91 27.87
N HIS A 175 -14.96 13.63 27.74
CA HIS A 175 -13.88 14.40 28.37
C HIS A 175 -13.44 15.58 27.49
N ILE A 176 -14.34 16.54 27.28
CA ILE A 176 -14.20 17.62 26.27
C ILE A 176 -12.97 18.50 26.52
N THR A 177 -12.67 18.87 27.76
CA THR A 177 -11.49 19.71 28.08
C THR A 177 -10.18 19.03 27.72
N LEU A 178 -10.07 17.72 27.98
CA LEU A 178 -8.86 16.96 27.67
C LEU A 178 -8.75 16.71 26.17
N ALA A 179 -9.88 16.46 25.48
CA ALA A 179 -9.91 16.40 24.02
C ALA A 179 -9.48 17.73 23.38
N ALA A 180 -9.92 18.87 23.93
CA ALA A 180 -9.50 20.19 23.48
C ALA A 180 -7.99 20.42 23.68
N ALA A 181 -7.43 19.95 24.81
CA ALA A 181 -5.98 19.99 25.03
C ALA A 181 -5.21 19.15 23.99
N VAL A 182 -5.66 17.92 23.72
CA VAL A 182 -5.07 17.06 22.66
C VAL A 182 -5.17 17.73 21.30
N SER A 183 -6.33 18.28 20.96
CA SER A 183 -6.56 19.02 19.72
C SER A 183 -5.65 20.25 19.59
N MET A 184 -5.37 20.95 20.70
CA MET A 184 -4.40 22.04 20.73
C MET A 184 -2.99 21.53 20.39
N PHE A 185 -2.55 20.43 21.01
CA PHE A 185 -1.25 19.83 20.72
C PHE A 185 -1.14 19.34 19.27
N GLN A 186 -2.23 18.80 18.69
CA GLN A 186 -2.25 18.39 17.28
C GLN A 186 -2.08 19.56 16.29
N ARG A 187 -2.41 20.80 16.71
CA ARG A 187 -2.19 22.01 15.91
C ARG A 187 -0.76 22.55 16.04
N ILE A 188 -0.11 22.29 17.18
CA ILE A 188 1.26 22.72 17.46
C ILE A 188 2.27 21.73 16.87
N ILE A 189 2.03 20.44 17.08
CA ILE A 189 2.93 19.36 16.66
C ILE A 189 2.36 18.72 15.39
N PRO A 190 3.09 18.74 14.26
CA PRO A 190 2.61 18.17 13.01
C PRO A 190 2.34 16.68 13.17
N ARG A 191 1.22 16.21 12.60
CA ARG A 191 0.82 14.78 12.59
C ARG A 191 1.42 14.00 11.41
N SER A 192 1.95 14.70 10.41
CA SER A 192 2.63 14.12 9.25
C SER A 192 3.63 15.12 8.65
N LEU A 193 4.64 14.62 7.92
CA LEU A 193 5.65 15.45 7.27
C LEU A 193 5.12 16.17 6.03
N LEU A 194 4.38 15.44 5.18
CA LEU A 194 3.92 15.91 3.87
C LEU A 194 2.42 15.64 3.70
N GLY A 195 1.63 16.06 4.70
CA GLY A 195 0.16 16.11 4.62
C GLY A 195 -0.53 14.77 4.32
N GLY A 196 -0.03 13.66 4.88
CA GLY A 196 -0.65 12.34 4.66
C GLY A 196 -0.66 11.91 3.19
N THR A 197 0.48 11.99 2.50
CA THR A 197 0.57 11.55 1.09
C THR A 197 1.34 10.24 0.94
N TYR A 198 1.00 9.46 -0.09
CA TYR A 198 1.73 8.25 -0.46
C TYR A 198 3.20 8.52 -0.86
N PHE A 199 3.54 9.78 -1.12
CA PHE A 199 4.91 10.22 -1.39
C PHE A 199 5.86 9.99 -0.22
N THR A 200 5.42 10.12 1.03
CA THR A 200 6.26 9.78 2.20
C THR A 200 6.68 8.31 2.14
N PHE A 201 5.76 7.40 1.81
CA PHE A 201 6.07 5.97 1.69
C PHE A 201 7.05 5.71 0.55
N PHE A 202 6.90 6.40 -0.58
CA PHE A 202 7.89 6.34 -1.66
C PHE A 202 9.29 6.73 -1.17
N CYS A 203 9.42 7.85 -0.45
CA CYS A 203 10.71 8.27 0.12
C CYS A 203 11.26 7.27 1.16
N LEU A 204 10.40 6.70 2.01
CA LEU A 204 10.79 5.69 3.00
C LEU A 204 11.50 4.50 2.37
N GLY A 205 11.18 4.12 1.14
CA GLY A 205 11.87 3.05 0.42
C GLY A 205 13.38 3.24 0.36
N TYR A 206 13.86 4.48 0.18
CA TYR A 206 15.29 4.79 0.20
C TYR A 206 15.88 4.70 1.62
N PHE A 207 15.24 5.34 2.59
CA PHE A 207 15.74 5.38 3.96
C PHE A 207 15.78 3.99 4.59
N VAL A 208 14.73 3.20 4.42
CA VAL A 208 14.67 1.83 4.92
C VAL A 208 15.77 0.97 4.29
N LYS A 209 16.00 1.08 2.98
CA LYS A 209 17.09 0.36 2.31
C LYS A 209 18.46 0.67 2.89
N ARG A 210 18.71 1.95 3.21
CA ARG A 210 20.00 2.43 3.70
C ARG A 210 20.18 2.18 5.20
N VAL A 211 19.12 2.31 5.99
CA VAL A 211 19.16 2.24 7.45
C VAL A 211 19.02 0.82 7.97
N THR A 212 18.26 -0.06 7.31
CA THR A 212 18.03 -1.43 7.81
C THR A 212 19.33 -2.20 8.11
N PRO A 213 20.37 -2.16 7.24
CA PRO A 213 21.65 -2.81 7.52
C PRO A 213 22.42 -2.21 8.71
N LEU A 214 22.09 -0.99 9.13
CA LEU A 214 22.73 -0.25 10.23
C LEU A 214 22.02 -0.43 11.57
N LEU A 215 20.90 -1.17 11.59
CA LEU A 215 20.14 -1.41 12.81
C LEU A 215 20.79 -2.51 13.64
N ASP A 216 20.89 -2.27 14.94
CA ASP A 216 21.29 -3.32 15.87
C ASP A 216 20.13 -4.32 16.12
N ARG A 217 20.43 -5.40 16.86
CA ARG A 217 19.45 -6.45 17.16
C ARG A 217 18.32 -5.97 18.09
N ARG A 218 18.56 -4.95 18.92
CA ARG A 218 17.56 -4.37 19.82
C ARG A 218 16.62 -3.47 19.02
N GLU A 219 17.14 -2.58 18.19
CA GLU A 219 16.41 -1.69 17.30
C GLU A 219 15.56 -2.48 16.31
N THR A 220 16.13 -3.53 15.70
CA THR A 220 15.40 -4.42 14.79
C THR A 220 14.20 -5.07 15.48
N ARG A 221 14.38 -5.58 16.71
CA ARG A 221 13.28 -6.17 17.47
C ARG A 221 12.24 -5.12 17.86
N PHE A 222 12.69 -3.95 18.31
CA PHE A 222 11.82 -2.85 18.68
C PHE A 222 10.93 -2.41 17.51
N ILE A 223 11.51 -2.17 16.33
CA ILE A 223 10.77 -1.79 15.11
C ILE A 223 9.75 -2.86 14.72
N LYS A 224 10.11 -4.15 14.79
CA LYS A 224 9.16 -5.24 14.49
C LYS A 224 8.00 -5.29 15.48
N SER A 225 8.29 -5.23 16.78
CA SER A 225 7.28 -5.27 17.83
C SER A 225 6.35 -4.06 17.77
N ILE A 226 6.89 -2.85 17.61
CA ILE A 226 6.09 -1.63 17.52
C ILE A 226 5.26 -1.61 16.23
N GLY A 227 5.77 -2.15 15.13
CA GLY A 227 5.02 -2.32 13.89
C GLY A 227 3.79 -3.23 14.06
N ILE A 228 3.94 -4.37 14.74
CA ILE A 228 2.80 -5.26 15.05
C ILE A 228 1.78 -4.53 15.92
N LEU A 229 2.24 -3.80 16.96
CA LEU A 229 1.35 -3.05 17.83
C LEU A 229 0.55 -1.99 17.06
N PHE A 230 1.22 -1.19 16.23
CA PHE A 230 0.57 -0.15 15.43
C PHE A 230 -0.35 -0.72 14.34
N PHE A 231 -0.07 -1.92 13.83
CA PHE A 231 -0.96 -2.62 12.90
C PHE A 231 -2.27 -3.04 13.58
N ILE A 232 -2.17 -3.69 14.75
CA ILE A 232 -3.35 -4.06 15.55
C ILE A 232 -4.11 -2.80 15.97
N PHE A 233 -3.40 -1.77 16.41
CA PHE A 233 -3.98 -0.50 16.82
C PHE A 233 -4.77 0.18 15.68
N ASP A 234 -4.28 0.12 14.45
CA ASP A 234 -4.98 0.68 13.29
C ASP A 234 -6.29 -0.06 13.00
N ILE A 235 -6.28 -1.39 13.07
CA ILE A 235 -7.47 -2.24 12.90
C ILE A 235 -8.49 -1.97 14.01
N VAL A 236 -8.03 -1.92 15.26
CA VAL A 236 -8.88 -1.63 16.43
C VAL A 236 -9.49 -0.23 16.30
N SER A 237 -8.69 0.77 15.92
CA SER A 237 -9.17 2.14 15.71
C SER A 237 -10.25 2.20 14.64
N ALA A 238 -10.08 1.46 13.53
CA ALA A 238 -11.10 1.36 12.49
C ALA A 238 -12.38 0.70 13.01
N TYR A 239 -12.25 -0.41 13.75
CA TYR A 239 -13.37 -1.16 14.29
C TYR A 239 -14.24 -0.33 15.26
N PHE A 240 -13.61 0.48 16.11
CA PHE A 240 -14.31 1.37 17.04
C PHE A 240 -14.68 2.74 16.45
N GLY A 241 -14.43 2.97 15.16
CA GLY A 241 -14.80 4.22 14.48
C GLY A 241 -14.00 5.44 14.94
N PHE A 242 -12.76 5.26 15.41
CA PHE A 242 -11.90 6.39 15.77
C PHE A 242 -11.44 7.15 14.52
N GLU A 243 -11.15 8.44 14.69
CA GLU A 243 -10.61 9.30 13.64
C GLU A 243 -9.32 8.68 13.09
N ARG A 244 -9.30 8.49 11.77
CA ARG A 244 -8.15 7.97 11.02
C ARG A 244 -7.87 8.86 9.82
N SER A 245 -6.59 8.94 9.46
CA SER A 245 -6.15 9.54 8.21
C SER A 245 -6.18 8.49 7.09
N ASP A 246 -6.35 8.92 5.85
CA ASP A 246 -6.06 8.13 4.66
C ASP A 246 -4.99 8.83 3.82
N PRO A 247 -3.76 8.28 3.73
CA PRO A 247 -3.26 7.06 4.34
C PRO A 247 -3.20 7.18 5.87
N SER A 248 -3.35 6.06 6.57
CA SER A 248 -3.26 6.03 8.04
C SER A 248 -1.85 6.38 8.53
N PHE A 249 -1.77 7.17 9.59
CA PHE A 249 -0.49 7.51 10.21
C PHE A 249 0.26 6.26 10.69
N ASN A 250 -0.49 5.27 11.19
CA ASN A 250 0.04 4.02 11.71
C ASN A 250 0.79 3.22 10.64
N TRP A 251 0.36 3.33 9.38
CA TRP A 251 0.91 2.55 8.27
C TRP A 251 2.39 2.85 8.00
N VAL A 252 2.90 4.04 8.33
CA VAL A 252 4.33 4.35 8.18
C VAL A 252 5.18 3.42 9.04
N ILE A 253 4.80 3.25 10.30
CA ILE A 253 5.51 2.40 11.25
C ILE A 253 5.38 0.93 10.85
N VAL A 254 4.18 0.50 10.48
CA VAL A 254 3.91 -0.86 10.01
C VAL A 254 4.72 -1.18 8.76
N THR A 255 4.77 -0.27 7.78
CA THR A 255 5.51 -0.46 6.53
C THR A 255 7.01 -0.61 6.79
N VAL A 256 7.61 0.24 7.62
CA VAL A 256 9.02 0.12 7.99
C VAL A 256 9.28 -1.22 8.69
N ALA A 257 8.41 -1.63 9.61
CA ALA A 257 8.52 -2.91 10.29
C ALA A 257 8.44 -4.12 9.35
N ILE A 258 7.54 -4.09 8.36
CA ILE A 258 7.44 -5.11 7.31
C ILE A 258 8.76 -5.18 6.54
N PHE A 259 9.32 -4.07 6.08
CA PHE A 259 10.58 -4.11 5.35
C PHE A 259 11.74 -4.65 6.19
N VAL A 260 11.86 -4.22 7.44
CA VAL A 260 12.88 -4.73 8.37
C VAL A 260 12.68 -6.24 8.66
N ALA A 261 11.43 -6.73 8.63
CA ALA A 261 11.15 -8.16 8.71
C ALA A 261 11.60 -8.91 7.45
N PHE A 262 11.27 -8.39 6.27
CA PHE A 262 11.56 -9.01 4.98
C PHE A 262 13.02 -8.93 4.54
N ASP A 263 13.77 -7.94 4.99
CA ASP A 263 15.22 -7.86 4.73
C ASP A 263 15.98 -9.07 5.29
N GLY A 264 15.52 -9.60 6.44
CA GLY A 264 16.08 -10.78 7.07
C GLY A 264 15.66 -12.12 6.46
N ILE A 265 14.73 -12.15 5.50
CA ILE A 265 14.20 -13.40 4.93
C ILE A 265 15.13 -13.92 3.84
N LYS A 266 15.63 -15.15 4.03
CA LYS A 266 16.39 -15.89 3.01
C LYS A 266 15.57 -17.08 2.55
N LEU A 267 15.18 -17.10 1.28
CA LEU A 267 14.51 -18.23 0.66
C LEU A 267 15.54 -19.23 0.17
N HIS A 268 15.47 -20.46 0.68
CA HIS A 268 16.38 -21.54 0.33
C HIS A 268 15.83 -22.47 -0.76
N SER A 269 14.50 -22.49 -0.96
CA SER A 269 13.86 -23.33 -1.99
C SER A 269 13.88 -22.65 -3.37
N GLN A 270 14.46 -23.35 -4.35
CA GLN A 270 14.52 -22.88 -5.73
C GLN A 270 13.14 -22.86 -6.39
N THR A 271 12.32 -23.88 -6.16
CA THR A 271 10.96 -23.97 -6.71
C THR A 271 10.09 -22.80 -6.23
N PHE A 272 10.11 -22.55 -4.93
CA PHE A 272 9.34 -21.45 -4.34
C PHE A 272 9.84 -20.09 -4.85
N SER A 273 11.16 -19.94 -4.97
CA SER A 273 11.76 -18.73 -5.56
C SER A 273 11.31 -18.50 -7.00
N ASN A 274 11.24 -19.55 -7.83
CA ASN A 274 10.79 -19.45 -9.22
C ASN A 274 9.31 -19.02 -9.33
N ILE A 275 8.44 -19.55 -8.46
CA ILE A 275 7.01 -19.18 -8.42
C ILE A 275 6.86 -17.72 -8.04
N ILE A 276 7.51 -17.30 -6.95
CA ILE A 276 7.52 -15.89 -6.51
C ILE A 276 8.03 -14.99 -7.62
N GLU A 277 9.12 -15.40 -8.28
CA GLU A 277 9.71 -14.65 -9.37
C GLU A 277 8.72 -14.44 -10.53
N TRP A 278 8.01 -15.51 -10.89
CA TRP A 278 7.01 -15.52 -11.95
C TRP A 278 5.83 -14.61 -11.62
N THR A 279 5.32 -14.66 -10.38
CA THR A 279 4.21 -13.83 -9.92
C THR A 279 4.63 -12.36 -9.82
N ALA A 280 5.78 -12.07 -9.23
CA ALA A 280 6.30 -10.72 -9.08
C ALA A 280 6.59 -10.03 -10.43
N LYS A 281 6.92 -10.79 -11.50
CA LYS A 281 7.06 -10.26 -12.86
C LYS A 281 5.73 -9.81 -13.48
N ARG A 282 4.60 -10.34 -13.00
CA ARG A 282 3.23 -10.08 -13.48
C ARG A 282 2.40 -9.25 -12.52
N SER A 283 3.01 -8.77 -11.44
CA SER A 283 2.36 -8.03 -10.37
C SER A 283 1.51 -6.86 -10.87
N TYR A 284 2.02 -6.13 -11.87
CA TYR A 284 1.32 -4.98 -12.44
C TYR A 284 0.07 -5.40 -13.23
N SER A 285 0.15 -6.48 -14.00
CA SER A 285 -1.00 -7.07 -14.69
C SER A 285 -2.07 -7.55 -13.71
N ILE A 286 -1.66 -8.17 -12.61
CA ILE A 286 -2.58 -8.65 -11.56
C ILE A 286 -3.33 -7.47 -10.92
N TYR A 287 -2.62 -6.39 -10.60
CA TYR A 287 -3.24 -5.15 -10.11
C TYR A 287 -4.30 -4.59 -11.05
N LEU A 288 -4.03 -4.58 -12.35
CA LEU A 288 -4.95 -4.02 -13.33
C LEU A 288 -6.17 -4.93 -13.57
N LEU A 289 -5.98 -6.26 -13.45
CA LEU A 289 -7.01 -7.26 -13.70
C LEU A 289 -7.81 -7.69 -12.47
N GLN A 290 -7.42 -7.30 -11.26
CA GLN A 290 -8.04 -7.80 -10.03
C GLN A 290 -9.55 -7.59 -10.00
N TYR A 291 -10.05 -6.41 -10.39
CA TYR A 291 -11.48 -6.12 -10.42
C TYR A 291 -12.24 -7.05 -11.37
N ALA A 292 -11.70 -7.23 -12.58
CA ALA A 292 -12.28 -8.12 -13.58
C ALA A 292 -12.23 -9.59 -13.14
N THR A 293 -11.13 -9.99 -12.52
CA THR A 293 -10.93 -11.36 -12.02
C THR A 293 -11.87 -11.66 -10.86
N ILE A 294 -12.08 -10.69 -9.95
CA ILE A 294 -13.02 -10.80 -8.85
C ILE A 294 -14.44 -10.89 -9.41
N GLU A 295 -14.85 -9.99 -10.30
CA GLU A 295 -16.18 -9.99 -10.94
C GLU A 295 -16.48 -11.30 -11.68
N LEU A 296 -15.50 -11.83 -12.41
CA LEU A 296 -15.58 -13.14 -13.07
C LEU A 296 -15.66 -14.29 -12.05
N ALA A 297 -14.78 -14.30 -11.05
CA ALA A 297 -14.75 -15.39 -10.07
C ALA A 297 -16.01 -15.40 -9.20
N THR A 298 -16.49 -14.24 -8.76
CA THR A 298 -17.73 -14.15 -7.99
C THR A 298 -18.94 -14.52 -8.82
N SER A 299 -19.04 -14.09 -10.08
CA SER A 299 -20.15 -14.50 -10.96
C SER A 299 -20.14 -16.01 -11.26
N VAL A 300 -18.97 -16.62 -11.48
CA VAL A 300 -18.85 -18.07 -11.68
C VAL A 300 -19.17 -18.86 -10.41
N ILE A 301 -18.70 -18.43 -9.24
CA ILE A 301 -19.04 -19.08 -7.95
C ILE A 301 -20.53 -18.90 -7.63
N TYR A 302 -21.08 -17.70 -7.86
CA TYR A 302 -22.48 -17.39 -7.65
C TYR A 302 -23.40 -18.23 -8.53
N ASN A 303 -23.09 -18.33 -9.82
CA ASN A 303 -23.88 -19.09 -10.79
C ASN A 303 -23.62 -20.59 -10.76
N GLY A 304 -22.44 -21.04 -10.31
CA GLY A 304 -22.02 -22.44 -10.40
C GLY A 304 -22.02 -23.23 -9.08
N VAL A 305 -21.89 -22.56 -7.93
CA VAL A 305 -21.76 -23.22 -6.62
C VAL A 305 -22.91 -22.86 -5.67
N LEU A 306 -23.45 -21.64 -5.79
CA LEU A 306 -24.41 -21.10 -4.81
C LEU A 306 -25.84 -20.97 -5.34
N ASP A 307 -26.12 -21.36 -6.59
CA ASP A 307 -27.46 -21.36 -7.21
C ASP A 307 -28.26 -20.07 -6.93
N GLY A 308 -27.57 -18.92 -6.92
CA GLY A 308 -28.16 -17.61 -6.66
C GLY A 308 -28.51 -17.27 -5.19
N GLY A 309 -28.22 -18.15 -4.23
CA GLY A 309 -28.75 -18.14 -2.85
C GLY A 309 -28.19 -17.10 -1.85
N TYR A 310 -27.59 -15.99 -2.29
CA TYR A 310 -27.13 -14.92 -1.38
C TYR A 310 -28.09 -13.71 -1.28
N SER A 311 -29.14 -13.68 -2.11
CA SER A 311 -30.17 -12.61 -2.06
C SER A 311 -30.98 -12.60 -0.75
N THR A 312 -30.93 -13.67 0.04
CA THR A 312 -31.56 -13.76 1.37
C THR A 312 -30.69 -13.26 2.53
N LEU A 313 -29.41 -12.96 2.31
CA LEU A 313 -28.48 -12.42 3.34
C LEU A 313 -28.26 -10.91 3.24
N LEU A 314 -28.73 -10.27 2.16
CA LEU A 314 -28.68 -8.82 1.94
C LEU A 314 -30.01 -8.11 2.30
N ALA A 315 -31.00 -8.86 2.79
CA ALA A 315 -32.32 -8.35 3.18
C ALA A 315 -32.51 -8.17 4.70
N THR A 316 -31.43 -8.23 5.50
CA THR A 316 -31.45 -7.94 6.94
C THR A 316 -30.28 -7.07 7.35
#